data_AF-A0A437DGS0-F1
#
_entry.id   AF-A0A437DGS0-F1
#
_cell.length_a   1.000
_cell.length_b   1.000
_cell.length_c   1.000
_cell.angle_alpha   90.00
_cell.angle_beta   90.00
_cell.angle_gamma   90.00
#
_symmetry.space_group_name_H-M   'P 1'
#
loop_
_entity.id
_entity.type
_entity.pdbx_description
1 polymer ?
#
loop_
_entity_poly.entity_id
_entity_poly.type
_entity_poly.pdbx_seq_one_letter_code
_entity_poly.pdbx_strand_id
1 'polypeptide(L)'
;MGKTPLKDQKDEKKEKAGKAAPTPAANPATAKDSFSWDQYLKETSSTPAPPGCFRQSRVPPSNDFKVGMKLEAHDPRNSTSVCIATVMGMTGVRLRLRLDGSDNSNDFWRLVDSSDIQPIGTCEKNGDMLQPPLGFRMNASSWPMFLLRTLNGAEMAPVTAFKKEPLRPPQNLFKPGMKLEAVDKKNPYLICPATIGDVRGDEVFVMFDGWRGAFDYWCKYDSRDIFPVGWCSLTKHSLQPPGNSGKRGTVGGSRAPTTAPSIQTHLFSP
;
A
#
# COMPACT_ATOMS: atom_id res chain seq x y z
N MET A 1 -1.56 -32.63 -67.76
CA MET A 1 -2.20 -33.97 -67.93
C MET A 1 -2.02 -34.74 -66.62
N GLY A 2 -2.99 -35.29 -65.91
CA GLY A 2 -4.44 -35.26 -65.99
C GLY A 2 -5.02 -35.84 -64.67
N LYS A 3 -6.24 -35.35 -64.35
CA LYS A 3 -7.37 -35.98 -63.63
C LYS A 3 -7.16 -36.75 -62.30
N THR A 4 -7.82 -36.21 -61.27
CA THR A 4 -8.47 -36.84 -60.09
C THR A 4 -9.37 -38.03 -60.47
N PRO A 5 -9.84 -38.92 -59.53
CA PRO A 5 -10.97 -38.57 -58.66
C PRO A 5 -11.07 -39.26 -57.27
N LEU A 6 -11.93 -38.63 -56.45
CA LEU A 6 -12.54 -39.07 -55.19
C LEU A 6 -13.25 -40.43 -55.26
N LYS A 7 -13.43 -41.06 -54.09
CA LYS A 7 -14.67 -41.78 -53.75
C LYS A 7 -14.95 -41.74 -52.24
N ASP A 8 -16.10 -41.16 -51.91
CA ASP A 8 -16.83 -41.32 -50.65
C ASP A 8 -17.25 -42.78 -50.43
N GLN A 9 -17.31 -43.20 -49.17
CA GLN A 9 -18.45 -43.97 -48.66
C GLN A 9 -18.55 -43.92 -47.13
N LYS A 10 -19.77 -43.60 -46.69
CA LYS A 10 -20.31 -43.52 -45.34
C LYS A 10 -20.92 -44.88 -44.99
N ASP A 11 -20.69 -45.38 -43.78
CA ASP A 11 -21.60 -46.36 -43.16
C ASP A 11 -21.69 -46.17 -41.64
N GLU A 12 -22.92 -46.36 -41.16
CA GLU A 12 -23.45 -45.93 -39.88
C GLU A 12 -23.27 -46.95 -38.72
N LYS A 13 -23.42 -46.40 -37.49
CA LYS A 13 -24.08 -47.00 -36.31
C LYS A 13 -23.32 -48.04 -35.47
N LYS A 14 -22.93 -47.66 -34.25
CA LYS A 14 -23.69 -48.02 -33.04
C LYS A 14 -23.23 -47.29 -31.77
N GLU A 15 -24.22 -46.71 -31.13
CA GLU A 15 -24.26 -46.07 -29.83
C GLU A 15 -23.98 -47.06 -28.68
N LYS A 16 -23.21 -46.64 -27.67
CA LYS A 16 -23.34 -47.18 -26.31
C LYS A 16 -23.07 -46.09 -25.27
N ALA A 17 -24.13 -45.80 -24.52
CA ALA A 17 -24.21 -44.83 -23.44
C ALA A 17 -23.20 -45.09 -22.31
N GLY A 18 -22.43 -44.06 -21.97
CA GLY A 18 -21.61 -43.97 -20.76
C GLY A 18 -22.31 -43.10 -19.73
N LYS A 19 -22.59 -43.68 -18.56
CA LYS A 19 -23.29 -43.11 -17.41
C LYS A 19 -22.66 -41.79 -16.91
N ALA A 20 -23.52 -40.82 -16.61
CA ALA A 20 -23.19 -39.58 -15.93
C ALA A 20 -22.64 -39.85 -14.52
N ALA A 21 -21.47 -39.28 -14.22
CA ALA A 21 -20.91 -39.21 -12.88
C ALA A 21 -21.54 -38.02 -12.12
N PRO A 22 -21.81 -38.15 -10.80
CA PRO A 22 -22.43 -37.08 -10.04
C PRO A 22 -21.43 -35.95 -9.80
N THR A 23 -21.84 -34.73 -10.12
CA THR A 23 -21.17 -33.48 -9.73
C THR A 23 -21.01 -33.41 -8.21
N PRO A 24 -19.80 -33.18 -7.67
CA PRO A 24 -19.66 -32.86 -6.26
C PRO A 24 -20.23 -31.46 -6.02
N ALA A 25 -21.23 -31.40 -5.13
CA ALA A 25 -21.78 -30.17 -4.61
C ALA A 25 -20.64 -29.28 -4.10
N ALA A 26 -20.61 -28.02 -4.57
CA ALA A 26 -19.72 -27.02 -4.02
C ALA A 26 -20.11 -26.79 -2.56
N ASN A 27 -19.26 -27.25 -1.65
CA ASN A 27 -19.27 -26.78 -0.26
C ASN A 27 -19.17 -25.25 -0.28
N PRO A 28 -20.01 -24.52 0.47
CA PRO A 28 -19.78 -23.10 0.71
C PRO A 28 -18.58 -22.99 1.64
N ALA A 29 -17.38 -23.05 1.05
CA ALA A 29 -16.14 -22.72 1.74
C ALA A 29 -16.22 -21.24 2.14
N THR A 30 -16.57 -21.04 3.41
CA THR A 30 -16.26 -19.88 4.25
C THR A 30 -15.66 -18.70 3.48
N ALA A 31 -16.53 -17.79 3.04
CA ALA A 31 -16.10 -16.46 2.64
C ALA A 31 -15.31 -15.89 3.82
N LYS A 32 -13.99 -15.73 3.65
CA LYS A 32 -13.20 -14.91 4.58
C LYS A 32 -13.86 -13.54 4.57
N ASP A 33 -14.42 -13.13 5.71
CA ASP A 33 -15.01 -11.81 5.88
C ASP A 33 -13.96 -10.76 5.51
N SER A 34 -14.05 -10.25 4.27
CA SER A 34 -13.22 -9.15 3.81
C SER A 34 -13.65 -7.90 4.59
N PHE A 35 -12.68 -7.13 5.07
CA PHE A 35 -12.96 -5.88 5.79
C PHE A 35 -13.87 -4.96 4.96
N SER A 36 -14.95 -4.48 5.58
CA SER A 36 -15.92 -3.56 4.98
C SER A 36 -15.97 -2.27 5.78
N TRP A 37 -15.66 -1.15 5.11
CA TRP A 37 -15.74 0.17 5.71
C TRP A 37 -17.15 0.53 6.18
N ASP A 38 -18.17 0.17 5.41
CA ASP A 38 -19.56 0.48 5.76
C ASP A 38 -20.00 -0.22 7.04
N GLN A 39 -19.62 -1.49 7.19
CA GLN A 39 -19.89 -2.24 8.43
C GLN A 39 -19.06 -1.68 9.58
N TYR A 40 -17.77 -1.42 9.35
CA TYR A 40 -16.87 -0.95 10.38
C TYR A 40 -17.28 0.43 10.93
N LEU A 41 -17.65 1.37 10.06
CA LEU A 41 -18.13 2.70 10.47
C LEU A 41 -19.41 2.62 11.31
N LYS A 42 -20.33 1.70 10.97
CA LYS A 42 -21.56 1.44 11.74
C LYS A 42 -21.23 0.84 13.11
N GLU A 43 -20.38 -0.17 13.15
CA GLU A 43 -19.99 -0.86 14.39
C GLU A 43 -19.25 0.06 15.36
N THR A 44 -18.41 0.96 14.85
CA THR A 44 -17.66 1.92 15.68
C THR A 44 -18.39 3.24 15.89
N SER A 45 -19.63 3.40 15.40
CA SER A 45 -20.39 4.66 15.42
C SER A 45 -19.54 5.87 15.00
N SER A 46 -18.75 5.71 13.94
CA SER A 46 -17.75 6.69 13.51
C SER A 46 -18.10 7.29 12.17
N THR A 47 -17.45 8.41 11.84
CA THR A 47 -17.65 9.11 10.56
C THR A 47 -16.36 9.11 9.75
N PRO A 48 -16.42 8.91 8.42
CA PRO A 48 -15.25 9.08 7.58
C PRO A 48 -14.91 10.57 7.45
N ALA A 49 -13.63 10.90 7.37
CA ALA A 49 -13.20 12.24 6.98
C ALA A 49 -13.70 12.55 5.57
N PRO A 50 -14.32 13.73 5.32
CA PRO A 50 -14.76 14.12 3.99
C PRO A 50 -13.61 14.15 2.96
N PRO A 51 -13.85 13.79 1.68
CA PRO A 51 -12.81 13.86 0.64
C PRO A 51 -12.14 15.23 0.49
N GLY A 52 -12.86 16.31 0.83
CA GLY A 52 -12.32 17.68 0.81
C GLY A 52 -11.22 17.96 1.85
N CYS A 53 -11.01 17.08 2.83
CA CYS A 53 -9.91 17.18 3.79
C CYS A 53 -8.56 16.77 3.18
N PHE A 54 -8.57 16.00 2.08
CA PHE A 54 -7.38 15.32 1.57
C PHE A 54 -6.82 16.01 0.34
N ARG A 55 -5.48 16.04 0.24
CA ARG A 55 -4.78 16.37 -1.00
C ARG A 55 -4.72 15.13 -1.91
N GLN A 56 -5.88 14.66 -2.34
CA GLN A 56 -6.03 13.51 -3.23
C GLN A 56 -7.01 13.83 -4.37
N SER A 57 -6.75 13.29 -5.55
CA SER A 57 -7.68 13.41 -6.68
C SER A 57 -8.98 12.65 -6.38
N ARG A 58 -10.13 13.28 -6.63
CA ARG A 58 -11.46 12.64 -6.44
C ARG A 58 -11.62 11.41 -7.33
N VAL A 59 -11.11 11.51 -8.56
CA VAL A 59 -10.96 10.39 -9.48
C VAL A 59 -9.48 10.00 -9.45
N PRO A 60 -9.13 8.80 -8.98
CA PRO A 60 -7.74 8.38 -8.93
C PRO A 60 -7.10 8.38 -10.31
N PRO A 61 -5.83 8.82 -10.42
CA PRO A 61 -5.13 8.83 -11.69
C PRO A 61 -4.90 7.41 -12.25
N SER A 62 -4.79 7.30 -13.59
CA SER A 62 -4.27 6.08 -14.21
C SER A 62 -2.80 5.86 -13.84
N ASN A 63 -2.41 4.60 -13.68
CA ASN A 63 -1.02 4.23 -13.47
C ASN A 63 -0.46 3.59 -14.74
N ASP A 64 0.30 4.39 -15.50
CA ASP A 64 0.82 4.01 -16.82
C ASP A 64 2.33 3.66 -16.79
N PHE A 65 2.91 3.53 -15.60
CA PHE A 65 4.29 3.08 -15.41
C PHE A 65 4.43 1.57 -15.66
N LYS A 66 5.68 1.12 -15.83
CA LYS A 66 6.03 -0.30 -15.88
C LYS A 66 7.24 -0.57 -15.00
N VAL A 67 7.32 -1.78 -14.47
CA VAL A 67 8.50 -2.26 -13.73
C VAL A 67 9.73 -2.18 -14.64
N GLY A 68 10.83 -1.67 -14.11
CA GLY A 68 12.09 -1.45 -14.83
C GLY A 68 12.25 -0.04 -15.40
N MET A 69 11.17 0.73 -15.55
CA MET A 69 11.26 2.13 -16.00
C MET A 69 12.07 2.98 -15.01
N LYS A 70 12.88 3.89 -15.54
CA LYS A 70 13.66 4.87 -14.76
C LYS A 70 13.01 6.25 -14.77
N LEU A 71 13.13 6.95 -13.66
CA LEU A 71 12.65 8.31 -13.43
C LEU A 71 13.59 9.07 -12.50
N GLU A 72 13.38 10.37 -12.35
CA GLU A 72 14.02 11.19 -11.32
C GLU A 72 13.13 11.26 -10.08
N ALA A 73 13.70 11.13 -8.89
CA ALA A 73 12.97 11.22 -7.62
C ALA A 73 13.79 11.89 -6.53
N HIS A 74 13.13 12.59 -5.62
CA HIS A 74 13.77 13.09 -4.40
C HIS A 74 14.16 11.93 -3.46
N ASP A 75 15.40 11.91 -2.95
CA ASP A 75 15.84 10.90 -1.97
C ASP A 75 15.06 11.10 -0.64
N PRO A 76 14.28 10.12 -0.16
CA PRO A 76 13.55 10.25 1.10
C PRO A 76 14.44 10.48 2.33
N ARG A 77 15.73 10.15 2.25
CA ARG A 77 16.73 10.35 3.31
C ARG A 77 17.49 11.66 3.15
N ASN A 78 17.39 12.31 1.99
CA ASN A 78 17.92 13.64 1.73
C ASN A 78 17.05 14.37 0.69
N SER A 79 16.01 15.08 1.14
CA SER A 79 14.99 15.65 0.26
C SER A 79 15.50 16.73 -0.69
N THR A 80 16.71 17.26 -0.51
CA THR A 80 17.36 18.20 -1.43
C THR A 80 18.01 17.50 -2.63
N SER A 81 18.26 16.19 -2.55
CA SER A 81 18.85 15.40 -3.62
C SER A 81 17.79 14.86 -4.55
N VAL A 82 17.91 15.17 -5.85
CA VAL A 82 17.19 14.47 -6.92
C VAL A 82 18.09 13.38 -7.49
N CYS A 83 17.62 12.14 -7.48
CA CYS A 83 18.37 10.96 -7.86
C CYS A 83 17.65 10.19 -8.98
N ILE A 84 18.37 9.31 -9.68
CA ILE A 84 17.74 8.32 -10.56
C ILE A 84 17.11 7.22 -9.69
N ALA A 85 15.86 6.88 -10.00
CA ALA A 85 15.15 5.79 -9.39
C ALA A 85 14.57 4.83 -10.44
N THR A 86 14.48 3.55 -10.10
CA THR A 86 13.85 2.51 -10.90
C THR A 86 12.53 2.08 -10.28
N VAL A 87 11.49 1.89 -11.10
CA VAL A 87 10.21 1.30 -10.70
C VAL A 87 10.42 -0.20 -10.43
N MET A 88 10.40 -0.59 -9.16
CA MET A 88 10.59 -1.98 -8.71
C MET A 88 9.28 -2.76 -8.64
N GLY A 89 8.15 -2.06 -8.58
CA GLY A 89 6.81 -2.64 -8.43
C GLY A 89 5.75 -1.55 -8.36
N MET A 90 4.48 -1.95 -8.47
CA MET A 90 3.35 -1.04 -8.46
C MET A 90 2.19 -1.68 -7.71
N THR A 91 1.45 -0.88 -6.95
CA THR A 91 0.19 -1.30 -6.29
C THR A 91 -0.81 -0.17 -6.41
N GLY A 92 -1.92 -0.40 -7.12
CA GLY A 92 -2.88 0.64 -7.47
C GLY A 92 -2.19 1.81 -8.19
N VAL A 93 -2.31 3.02 -7.65
CA VAL A 93 -1.67 4.23 -8.22
C VAL A 93 -0.34 4.61 -7.53
N ARG A 94 0.23 3.69 -6.72
CA ARG A 94 1.52 3.88 -6.05
C ARG A 94 2.61 3.07 -6.74
N LEU A 95 3.79 3.67 -6.82
CA LEU A 95 5.02 3.11 -7.35
C LEU A 95 5.93 2.74 -6.19
N ARG A 96 6.50 1.54 -6.22
CA ARG A 96 7.64 1.14 -5.40
C ARG A 96 8.91 1.51 -6.14
N LEU A 97 9.70 2.40 -5.57
CA LEU A 97 10.89 2.97 -6.16
C LEU A 97 12.14 2.56 -5.39
N ARG A 98 13.23 2.37 -6.13
CA ARG A 98 14.58 2.17 -5.58
C ARG A 98 15.52 3.16 -6.25
N LEU A 99 16.36 3.82 -5.46
CA LEU A 99 17.39 4.70 -6.00
C LEU A 99 18.51 3.86 -6.63
N ASP A 100 18.88 4.20 -7.86
CA ASP A 100 19.93 3.49 -8.56
C ASP A 100 21.28 3.70 -7.87
N GLY A 101 21.99 2.60 -7.59
CA GLY A 101 23.26 2.62 -6.88
C GLY A 101 23.15 2.54 -5.35
N SER A 102 21.94 2.51 -4.79
CA SER A 102 21.70 2.22 -3.38
C SER A 102 21.46 0.73 -3.10
N ASP A 103 21.13 0.40 -1.85
CA ASP A 103 20.71 -0.93 -1.43
C ASP A 103 19.24 -1.24 -1.75
N ASN A 104 18.79 -2.44 -1.35
CA ASN A 104 17.44 -2.95 -1.53
C ASN A 104 16.57 -2.89 -0.25
N SER A 105 17.10 -2.30 0.83
CA SER A 105 16.41 -2.19 2.12
C SER A 105 15.66 -0.85 2.27
N ASN A 106 15.94 0.13 1.41
CA ASN A 106 15.36 1.48 1.47
C ASN A 106 14.45 1.79 0.28
N ASP A 107 13.72 0.80 -0.23
CA ASP A 107 12.68 1.06 -1.23
C ASP A 107 11.60 1.96 -0.63
N PHE A 108 11.09 2.89 -1.42
CA PHE A 108 10.09 3.87 -0.99
C PHE A 108 8.92 3.92 -1.95
N TRP A 109 7.81 4.50 -1.50
CA TRP A 109 6.57 4.55 -2.26
C TRP A 109 6.20 5.98 -2.62
N ARG A 110 5.74 6.20 -3.86
CA ARG A 110 5.20 7.47 -4.33
C ARG A 110 3.96 7.26 -5.18
N LEU A 111 3.00 8.18 -5.10
CA LEU A 111 1.87 8.20 -6.03
C LEU A 111 2.35 8.64 -7.42
N VAL A 112 1.67 8.20 -8.46
CA VAL A 112 1.95 8.63 -9.86
C VAL A 112 1.77 10.13 -10.11
N ASP A 113 1.06 10.81 -9.21
CA ASP A 113 0.81 12.26 -9.21
C ASP A 113 1.59 12.98 -8.09
N SER A 114 2.66 12.38 -7.59
CA SER A 114 3.53 13.01 -6.59
C SER A 114 4.47 14.02 -7.24
N SER A 115 4.63 15.19 -6.61
CA SER A 115 5.66 16.17 -6.99
C SER A 115 7.09 15.68 -6.75
N ASP A 116 7.26 14.59 -5.99
CA ASP A 116 8.58 14.06 -5.64
C ASP A 116 9.18 13.20 -6.76
N ILE A 117 8.44 12.97 -7.85
CA ILE A 117 8.88 12.20 -9.01
C ILE A 117 8.72 13.02 -10.29
N GLN A 118 9.66 12.87 -11.21
CA GLN A 118 9.65 13.59 -12.48
C GLN A 118 10.33 12.80 -13.61
N PRO A 119 10.04 13.11 -14.88
CA PRO A 119 10.73 12.49 -16.01
C PRO A 119 12.23 12.78 -16.00
N ILE A 120 13.03 11.84 -16.52
CA ILE A 120 14.47 12.06 -16.70
C ILE A 120 14.73 13.26 -17.63
N GLY A 121 15.70 14.08 -17.26
CA GLY A 121 16.05 15.35 -17.89
C GLY A 121 15.32 16.55 -17.31
N THR A 122 14.47 16.39 -16.29
CA THR A 122 13.78 17.53 -15.66
C THR A 122 14.73 18.33 -14.78
N CYS A 123 15.56 17.65 -13.99
CA CYS A 123 16.57 18.27 -13.14
C CYS A 123 17.53 19.14 -13.97
N GLU A 124 18.09 18.58 -15.06
CA GLU A 124 18.98 19.29 -15.98
C GLU A 124 18.31 20.51 -16.62
N LYS A 125 17.05 20.37 -17.10
CA LYS A 125 16.29 21.48 -17.71
C LYS A 125 16.07 22.66 -16.75
N ASN A 126 16.01 22.40 -15.45
CA ASN A 126 15.86 23.43 -14.43
C ASN A 126 17.19 24.07 -14.02
N GLY A 127 18.31 23.62 -14.58
CA GLY A 127 19.66 24.10 -14.24
C GLY A 127 20.28 23.39 -13.03
N ASP A 128 19.65 22.32 -12.54
CA ASP A 128 20.14 21.53 -11.43
C ASP A 128 20.90 20.28 -11.91
N MET A 129 21.59 19.61 -10.98
CA MET A 129 22.36 18.40 -11.26
C MET A 129 21.87 17.23 -10.42
N LEU A 130 21.70 16.07 -11.07
CA LEU A 130 21.38 14.82 -10.37
C LEU A 130 22.46 14.47 -9.36
N GLN A 131 22.01 14.11 -8.16
CA GLN A 131 22.86 13.78 -7.03
C GLN A 131 22.93 12.25 -6.84
N PRO A 132 24.07 11.71 -6.34
CA PRO A 132 24.09 10.35 -5.86
C PRO A 132 23.13 10.18 -4.68
N PRO A 133 22.46 9.03 -4.54
CA PRO A 133 21.63 8.78 -3.36
C PRO A 133 22.47 8.76 -2.08
N LEU A 134 21.88 9.07 -0.92
CA LEU A 134 22.62 9.11 0.36
C LEU A 134 23.29 7.77 0.69
N GLY A 135 22.67 6.66 0.28
CA GLY A 135 23.21 5.30 0.41
C GLY A 135 23.95 4.79 -0.82
N PHE A 136 24.56 5.67 -1.62
CA PHE A 136 25.33 5.28 -2.80
C PHE A 136 26.50 4.37 -2.41
N ARG A 137 26.56 3.20 -3.03
CA ARG A 137 27.49 2.12 -2.63
C ARG A 137 28.91 2.27 -3.19
N MET A 138 29.14 3.24 -4.05
CA MET A 138 30.46 3.53 -4.64
C MET A 138 31.00 4.86 -4.10
N ASN A 139 32.27 5.15 -4.38
CA ASN A 139 32.84 6.46 -4.06
C ASN A 139 32.15 7.58 -4.87
N ALA A 140 32.15 8.79 -4.32
CA ALA A 140 31.50 9.94 -4.95
C ALA A 140 32.08 10.26 -6.35
N SER A 141 33.38 10.03 -6.55
CA SER A 141 34.03 10.26 -7.85
C SER A 141 33.56 9.30 -8.95
N SER A 142 32.94 8.17 -8.61
CA SER A 142 32.34 7.23 -9.58
C SER A 142 30.96 7.67 -10.06
N TRP A 143 30.32 8.66 -9.42
CA TRP A 143 28.93 9.06 -9.72
C TRP A 143 28.71 9.43 -11.20
N PRO A 144 29.55 10.26 -11.85
CA PRO A 144 29.31 10.64 -13.25
C PRO A 144 29.29 9.43 -14.20
N MET A 145 30.26 8.52 -14.04
CA MET A 145 30.35 7.31 -14.85
C MET A 145 29.24 6.32 -14.53
N PHE A 146 28.85 6.21 -13.25
CA PHE A 146 27.73 5.40 -12.82
C PHE A 146 26.42 5.87 -13.47
N LEU A 147 26.15 7.18 -13.45
CA LEU A 147 24.97 7.78 -14.05
C LEU A 147 24.92 7.53 -15.56
N LEU A 148 26.01 7.80 -16.27
CA LEU A 148 26.13 7.56 -17.71
C LEU A 148 25.81 6.09 -18.06
N ARG A 149 26.40 5.14 -17.33
CA ARG A 149 26.17 3.71 -17.55
C ARG A 149 24.73 3.29 -17.22
N THR A 150 24.16 3.87 -16.17
CA THR A 150 22.80 3.54 -15.70
C THR A 150 21.74 4.01 -16.68
N LEU A 151 21.96 5.14 -17.35
CA LEU A 151 21.01 5.71 -18.31
C LEU A 151 21.20 5.18 -19.74
N ASN A 152 22.38 4.66 -20.08
CA ASN A 152 22.64 4.09 -21.41
C ASN A 152 21.77 2.85 -21.67
N GLY A 153 20.88 2.95 -22.66
CA GLY A 153 19.95 1.89 -23.04
C GLY A 153 18.82 1.63 -22.04
N ALA A 154 18.65 2.48 -21.03
CA ALA A 154 17.59 2.34 -20.05
C ALA A 154 16.22 2.74 -20.61
N GLU A 155 15.18 2.02 -20.21
CA GLU A 155 13.79 2.41 -20.48
C GLU A 155 13.41 3.56 -19.53
N MET A 156 13.21 4.75 -20.08
CA MET A 156 12.77 5.93 -19.32
C MET A 156 11.25 5.94 -19.22
N ALA A 157 10.71 6.29 -18.05
CA ALA A 157 9.27 6.50 -17.91
C ALA A 157 8.82 7.66 -18.83
N PRO A 158 7.76 7.48 -19.65
CA PRO A 158 7.30 8.53 -20.54
C PRO A 158 6.68 9.68 -19.76
N VAL A 159 6.82 10.91 -20.25
CA VAL A 159 6.28 12.13 -19.61
C VAL A 159 4.77 12.00 -19.33
N THR A 160 4.03 11.30 -20.18
CA THR A 160 2.58 11.07 -20.03
C THR A 160 2.19 10.17 -18.85
N ALA A 161 3.13 9.40 -18.30
CA ALA A 161 2.89 8.57 -17.12
C ALA A 161 2.83 9.42 -15.83
N PHE A 162 3.50 10.56 -15.79
CA PHE A 162 3.52 11.48 -14.65
C PHE A 162 2.24 12.31 -14.63
N LYS A 163 1.52 12.27 -13.52
CA LYS A 163 0.21 12.90 -13.39
C LYS A 163 0.33 14.19 -12.60
N LYS A 164 -0.61 15.12 -12.83
CA LYS A 164 -0.61 16.41 -12.15
C LYS A 164 -1.01 16.24 -10.68
N GLU A 165 -0.22 16.82 -9.79
CA GLU A 165 -0.50 16.78 -8.36
C GLU A 165 -1.85 17.45 -8.02
N PRO A 166 -2.70 16.83 -7.17
CA PRO A 166 -3.96 17.42 -6.74
C PRO A 166 -3.76 18.73 -5.97
N LEU A 167 -4.78 19.60 -6.07
CA LEU A 167 -4.80 20.87 -5.36
C LEU A 167 -4.78 20.64 -3.85
N ARG A 168 -3.96 21.44 -3.15
CA ARG A 168 -3.94 21.47 -1.69
C ARG A 168 -5.30 21.97 -1.18
N PRO A 169 -5.92 21.31 -0.18
CA PRO A 169 -7.08 21.88 0.50
C PRO A 169 -6.72 23.25 1.11
N PRO A 170 -7.60 24.25 1.09
CA PRO A 170 -7.24 25.62 1.52
C PRO A 170 -6.94 25.73 3.02
N GLN A 171 -7.43 24.78 3.83
CA GLN A 171 -7.25 24.74 5.28
C GLN A 171 -7.39 23.31 5.80
N ASN A 172 -6.92 23.09 7.02
CA ASN A 172 -7.13 21.83 7.72
C ASN A 172 -8.61 21.65 8.12
N LEU A 173 -9.28 20.66 7.52
CA LEU A 173 -10.69 20.36 7.75
C LEU A 173 -10.92 19.10 8.59
N PHE A 174 -9.85 18.44 9.04
CA PHE A 174 -9.95 17.24 9.88
C PHE A 174 -10.47 17.57 11.28
N LYS A 175 -11.14 16.60 11.89
CA LYS A 175 -11.57 16.66 13.29
C LYS A 175 -11.20 15.36 14.01
N PRO A 176 -10.87 15.41 15.31
CA PRO A 176 -10.67 14.20 16.11
C PRO A 176 -11.87 13.24 15.99
N GLY A 177 -11.59 11.94 15.91
CA GLY A 177 -12.56 10.88 15.75
C GLY A 177 -12.94 10.53 14.29
N MET A 178 -12.55 11.35 13.31
CA MET A 178 -12.77 11.02 11.89
C MET A 178 -11.91 9.82 11.46
N LYS A 179 -12.48 8.92 10.67
CA LYS A 179 -11.78 7.76 10.10
C LYS A 179 -11.23 8.04 8.70
N LEU A 180 -10.10 7.42 8.40
CA LEU A 180 -9.39 7.54 7.13
C LEU A 180 -8.59 6.26 6.82
N GLU A 181 -8.00 6.22 5.64
CA GLU A 181 -6.96 5.27 5.27
C GLU A 181 -5.59 5.96 5.36
N ALA A 182 -4.57 5.33 5.92
CA ALA A 182 -3.24 5.92 6.10
C ALA A 182 -2.12 4.93 5.82
N VAL A 183 -1.00 5.42 5.27
CA VAL A 183 0.22 4.62 5.07
C VAL A 183 0.90 4.36 6.42
N ASP A 184 1.23 3.12 6.72
CA ASP A 184 2.12 2.81 7.84
C ASP A 184 3.55 3.28 7.49
N LYS A 185 4.03 4.35 8.13
CA LYS A 185 5.37 4.89 7.87
C LYS A 185 6.50 3.90 8.20
N LYS A 186 6.26 2.91 9.07
CA LYS A 186 7.22 1.84 9.38
C LYS A 186 7.19 0.72 8.34
N ASN A 187 6.04 0.52 7.69
CA ASN A 187 5.86 -0.45 6.62
C ASN A 187 5.13 0.20 5.43
N PRO A 188 5.78 1.03 4.60
CA PRO A 188 5.10 1.89 3.62
C PRO A 188 4.33 1.16 2.51
N TYR A 189 4.52 -0.16 2.41
CA TYR A 189 3.70 -1.07 1.60
C TYR A 189 2.23 -1.12 2.07
N LEU A 190 2.00 -0.95 3.37
CA LEU A 190 0.68 -1.10 3.99
C LEU A 190 -0.06 0.24 3.99
N ILE A 191 -1.33 0.17 3.62
CA ILE A 191 -2.33 1.19 3.93
C ILE A 191 -3.34 0.54 4.86
N CYS A 192 -3.70 1.23 5.94
CA CYS A 192 -4.51 0.70 7.03
C CYS A 192 -5.63 1.69 7.40
N PRO A 193 -6.75 1.20 7.95
CA PRO A 193 -7.71 1.99 8.69
C PRO A 193 -7.04 2.73 9.84
N ALA A 194 -7.32 4.03 9.90
CA ALA A 194 -6.82 4.91 10.93
C ALA A 194 -7.91 5.88 11.39
N THR A 195 -7.67 6.51 12.53
CA THR A 195 -8.51 7.52 13.15
C THR A 195 -7.68 8.77 13.44
N ILE A 196 -8.23 9.96 13.17
CA ILE A 196 -7.64 11.23 13.62
C ILE A 196 -7.76 11.29 15.14
N GLY A 197 -6.63 11.23 15.85
CA GLY A 197 -6.60 11.32 17.31
C GLY A 197 -6.63 12.75 17.84
N ASP A 198 -5.95 13.67 17.16
CA ASP A 198 -5.79 15.07 17.57
C ASP A 198 -5.50 15.95 16.34
N VAL A 199 -5.74 17.27 16.44
CA VAL A 199 -5.52 18.25 15.38
C VAL A 199 -4.86 19.50 15.97
N ARG A 200 -3.73 19.94 15.39
CA ARG A 200 -2.95 21.09 15.86
C ARG A 200 -2.52 21.96 14.67
N GLY A 201 -3.25 23.05 14.44
CA GLY A 201 -3.01 23.91 13.28
C GLY A 201 -3.08 23.11 11.98
N ASP A 202 -1.99 23.06 11.24
CA ASP A 202 -1.88 22.32 9.98
C ASP A 202 -1.53 20.84 10.16
N GLU A 203 -1.32 20.37 11.39
CA GLU A 203 -0.96 18.98 11.66
C GLU A 203 -2.15 18.17 12.19
N VAL A 204 -2.18 16.89 11.83
CA VAL A 204 -3.14 15.90 12.28
C VAL A 204 -2.39 14.70 12.86
N PHE A 205 -2.89 14.17 13.97
CA PHE A 205 -2.37 12.96 14.59
C PHE A 205 -3.13 11.74 14.08
N VAL A 206 -2.42 10.85 13.39
CA VAL A 206 -2.98 9.63 12.79
C VAL A 206 -2.74 8.47 13.74
N MET A 207 -3.82 7.82 14.20
CA MET A 207 -3.76 6.63 15.05
C MET A 207 -4.25 5.40 14.28
N PHE A 208 -3.49 4.30 14.33
CA PHE A 208 -3.86 3.09 13.60
C PHE A 208 -4.86 2.22 14.38
N ASP A 209 -5.98 1.91 13.76
CA ASP A 209 -7.07 1.20 14.42
C ASP A 209 -6.65 -0.23 14.83
N GLY A 210 -6.88 -0.59 16.10
CA GLY A 210 -6.52 -1.90 16.63
C GLY A 210 -5.03 -2.07 16.94
N TRP A 211 -4.25 -0.99 16.97
CA TRP A 211 -2.84 -0.95 17.39
C TRP A 211 -2.65 -0.06 18.62
N ARG A 212 -1.65 -0.37 19.46
CA ARG A 212 -1.40 0.33 20.74
C ARG A 212 -0.47 1.53 20.59
N GLY A 213 -0.70 2.34 19.56
CA GLY A 213 0.02 3.60 19.34
C GLY A 213 1.45 3.50 18.81
N ALA A 214 2.01 2.29 18.67
CA ALA A 214 3.40 2.11 18.23
C ALA A 214 3.67 2.56 16.78
N PHE A 215 2.62 2.78 15.98
CA PHE A 215 2.70 3.16 14.57
C PHE A 215 2.16 4.57 14.31
N ASP A 216 1.63 5.22 15.34
CA ASP A 216 0.96 6.51 15.22
C ASP A 216 1.95 7.61 14.88
N TYR A 217 1.49 8.64 14.17
CA TYR A 217 2.36 9.74 13.77
C TYR A 217 1.59 11.05 13.57
N TRP A 218 2.32 12.15 13.71
CA TRP A 218 1.90 13.46 13.22
C TRP A 218 2.25 13.62 11.74
N CYS A 219 1.37 14.27 10.99
CA CYS A 219 1.64 14.72 9.63
C CYS A 219 0.83 15.97 9.30
N LYS A 220 1.21 16.70 8.26
CA LYS A 220 0.39 17.80 7.73
C LYS A 220 -0.92 17.28 7.14
N TYR A 221 -1.99 18.07 7.22
CA TYR A 221 -3.29 17.72 6.64
C TYR A 221 -3.23 17.51 5.11
N ASP A 222 -2.24 18.09 4.43
CA ASP A 222 -2.03 17.95 2.99
C ASP A 222 -1.06 16.81 2.63
N SER A 223 -0.73 15.95 3.59
CA SER A 223 0.08 14.75 3.40
C SER A 223 -0.49 13.86 2.29
N ARG A 224 0.41 13.33 1.46
CA ARG A 224 0.08 12.38 0.39
C ARG A 224 -0.05 10.93 0.89
N ASP A 225 0.22 10.70 2.17
CA ASP A 225 0.17 9.39 2.84
C ASP A 225 -1.15 9.13 3.60
N ILE A 226 -2.12 10.03 3.47
CA ILE A 226 -3.47 9.88 4.03
C ILE A 226 -4.52 9.97 2.91
N PHE A 227 -5.57 9.15 3.02
CA PHE A 227 -6.57 8.94 1.99
C PHE A 227 -7.98 8.86 2.58
N PRO A 228 -9.02 9.28 1.82
CA PRO A 228 -10.40 9.09 2.24
C PRO A 228 -10.74 7.60 2.34
N VAL A 229 -11.73 7.28 3.18
CA VAL A 229 -12.28 5.94 3.29
C VAL A 229 -12.74 5.41 1.92
N GLY A 230 -12.33 4.18 1.58
CA GLY A 230 -12.66 3.51 0.33
C GLY A 230 -11.66 3.76 -0.80
N TRP A 231 -10.62 4.56 -0.59
CA TRP A 231 -9.63 4.90 -1.60
C TRP A 231 -8.87 3.65 -2.09
N CYS A 232 -8.45 2.77 -1.19
CA CYS A 232 -7.76 1.52 -1.54
C CYS A 232 -8.62 0.64 -2.45
N SER A 233 -9.91 0.49 -2.14
CA SER A 233 -10.86 -0.25 -2.98
C SER A 233 -10.96 0.36 -4.38
N LEU A 234 -11.07 1.69 -4.46
CA LEU A 234 -11.22 2.41 -5.73
C LEU A 234 -10.00 2.26 -6.65
N THR A 235 -8.82 2.17 -6.05
CA THR A 235 -7.54 2.10 -6.77
C THR A 235 -6.96 0.70 -6.89
N LYS A 236 -7.68 -0.31 -6.39
CA LYS A 236 -7.23 -1.71 -6.34
C LYS A 236 -5.94 -1.87 -5.53
N HIS A 237 -5.76 -1.05 -4.50
CA HIS A 237 -4.73 -1.25 -3.48
C HIS A 237 -5.26 -2.15 -2.37
N SER A 238 -4.41 -3.02 -1.82
CA SER A 238 -4.79 -3.85 -0.68
C SER A 238 -4.87 -3.00 0.58
N LEU A 239 -6.04 -2.95 1.22
CA LEU A 239 -6.22 -2.36 2.54
C LEU A 239 -5.99 -3.44 3.61
N GLN A 240 -5.22 -3.13 4.65
CA GLN A 240 -5.07 -4.04 5.79
C GLN A 240 -6.28 -3.89 6.73
N PRO A 241 -6.84 -4.98 7.29
CA PRO A 241 -7.84 -4.85 8.34
C PRO A 241 -7.25 -4.21 9.61
N PRO A 242 -8.09 -3.67 10.52
CA PRO A 242 -7.63 -3.19 11.82
C PRO A 242 -6.87 -4.26 12.60
N GLY A 243 -5.93 -3.85 13.44
CA GLY A 243 -5.12 -4.76 14.24
C GLY A 243 -5.94 -5.58 15.24
N ASN A 244 -5.51 -6.81 15.54
CA ASN A 244 -6.20 -7.70 16.46
C ASN A 244 -5.98 -7.37 17.95
N SER A 245 -5.20 -6.34 18.29
CA SER A 245 -4.73 -6.12 19.68
C SER A 245 -5.84 -5.70 20.68
N GLY A 246 -7.08 -5.53 20.20
CA GLY A 246 -8.29 -5.22 20.98
C GLY A 246 -9.32 -6.37 21.11
N LYS A 247 -9.17 -7.50 20.41
CA LYS A 247 -10.06 -8.66 20.62
C LYS A 247 -9.66 -9.36 21.92
N ARG A 248 -10.17 -8.90 23.07
CA ARG A 248 -10.27 -9.75 24.26
C ARG A 248 -11.11 -10.95 23.86
N GLY A 249 -10.49 -12.12 23.76
CA GLY A 249 -11.21 -13.37 23.61
C GLY A 249 -12.19 -13.51 24.76
N THR A 250 -13.48 -13.51 24.46
CA THR A 250 -14.49 -14.08 25.34
C THR A 250 -14.29 -15.60 25.32
N VAL A 251 -13.31 -16.08 26.10
CA VAL A 251 -13.28 -17.48 26.47
C VAL A 251 -14.37 -17.67 27.52
N GLY A 252 -15.39 -18.43 27.13
CA GLY A 252 -16.48 -18.86 27.98
C GLY A 252 -15.99 -19.55 29.26
N GLY A 253 -16.88 -19.56 30.24
CA GLY A 253 -16.58 -19.84 31.63
C GLY A 253 -15.72 -21.07 31.90
N SER A 254 -14.84 -20.93 32.89
CA SER A 254 -14.38 -22.04 33.70
C SER A 254 -14.05 -21.52 35.10
N ARG A 255 -14.89 -21.99 36.04
CA ARG A 255 -14.76 -22.14 37.49
C ARG A 255 -13.69 -21.33 38.24
N ALA A 256 -14.16 -20.66 39.29
CA ALA A 256 -13.36 -20.11 40.37
C ALA A 256 -12.37 -21.16 40.95
N PRO A 257 -11.12 -20.77 41.24
CA PRO A 257 -10.21 -21.62 41.97
C PRO A 257 -10.62 -21.67 43.45
N THR A 258 -10.90 -22.90 43.89
CA THR A 258 -11.08 -23.33 45.27
C THR A 258 -9.88 -22.96 46.15
N THR A 259 -10.21 -22.57 47.38
CA THR A 259 -9.37 -22.24 48.53
C THR A 259 -8.21 -23.22 48.79
N ALA A 260 -7.02 -22.68 49.06
CA ALA A 260 -5.91 -23.42 49.69
C ALA A 260 -6.01 -23.29 51.22
N PRO A 261 -5.66 -24.33 52.00
CA PRO A 261 -5.73 -24.30 53.46
C PRO A 261 -4.52 -23.61 54.09
N SER A 262 -4.78 -22.83 55.14
CA SER A 262 -3.78 -22.18 56.00
C SER A 262 -3.03 -23.21 56.83
N ILE A 263 -1.69 -23.19 56.79
CA ILE A 263 -0.85 -23.85 57.80
C ILE A 263 -0.52 -22.82 58.89
N GLN A 264 -1.09 -23.05 60.08
CA GLN A 264 -0.68 -22.43 61.33
C GLN A 264 0.68 -23.00 61.76
N THR A 265 1.63 -22.14 62.10
CA THR A 265 2.74 -22.49 63.00
C THR A 265 2.61 -21.64 64.26
N HIS A 266 2.23 -22.30 65.35
CA HIS A 266 2.19 -21.75 66.69
C HIS A 266 3.60 -21.59 67.27
N LEU A 267 3.72 -20.52 68.05
CA LEU A 267 4.80 -20.13 68.95
C LEU A 267 5.26 -21.26 69.88
N PHE A 268 6.56 -21.32 70.15
CA PHE A 268 7.10 -21.77 71.43
C PHE A 268 7.97 -20.65 72.02
N SER A 269 7.46 -20.05 73.10
CA SER A 269 8.24 -19.48 74.22
C SER A 269 8.20 -20.52 75.35
N PRO A 270 9.15 -20.52 76.30
CA PRO A 270 9.34 -19.43 77.27
C PRO A 270 10.51 -18.52 76.93
#